data_AF-C2FZF0-F1
#
_entry.id   AF-C2FZF0-F1
#
_cell.length_a   1.000
_cell.length_b   1.000
_cell.length_c   1.000
_cell.angle_alpha   90.00
_cell.angle_beta   90.00
_cell.angle_gamma   90.00
#
_symmetry.space_group_name_H-M   'P 1'
#
loop_
_entity.id
_entity.type
_entity.pdbx_description
1 polymer ?
#
loop_
_entity_poly.entity_id
_entity_poly.type
_entity_poly.pdbx_seq_one_letter_code
_entity_poly.pdbx_strand_id
1 'polypeptide(L)' 'METVKKLLGIVWIALALFTAYFCIFELAIPKIGTGHQEDLVFGIIILAVLTPIISVGLALFGYFAWTGEYHTEKM' A
#
# COMPACT_ATOMS: atom_id res chain seq x y z
N MET A 1 17.95 -2.82 -18.69
CA MET A 1 16.50 -2.52 -18.57
C MET A 1 15.80 -3.47 -17.60
N GLU A 2 16.22 -4.74 -17.53
CA GLU A 2 15.72 -5.75 -16.57
C GLU A 2 15.98 -5.40 -15.10
N THR A 3 17.20 -4.99 -14.75
CA THR A 3 17.60 -4.71 -13.35
C THR A 3 16.89 -3.50 -12.75
N VAL A 4 16.65 -2.46 -13.56
CA VAL A 4 15.94 -1.24 -13.12
C VAL A 4 14.47 -1.56 -12.85
N LYS A 5 13.83 -2.38 -13.69
CA LYS A 5 12.44 -2.81 -13.50
C LYS A 5 12.26 -3.68 -12.25
N LYS A 6 13.18 -4.61 -12.02
CA LYS A 6 13.25 -5.36 -10.76
C LYS A 6 13.46 -4.43 -9.55
N LEU A 7 14.41 -3.51 -9.61
CA LEU A 7 14.64 -2.57 -8.52
C LEU A 7 13.38 -1.72 -8.21
N LEU A 8 12.69 -1.27 -9.26
CA LEU A 8 11.41 -0.57 -9.12
C LEU A 8 10.35 -1.45 -8.43
N GLY A 9 10.23 -2.72 -8.78
CA GLY A 9 9.31 -3.65 -8.11
C GLY A 9 9.56 -3.79 -6.60
N ILE A 10 10.83 -3.92 -6.19
CA ILE A 10 11.20 -3.91 -4.76
C ILE A 10 10.83 -2.58 -4.09
N VAL A 11 11.08 -1.45 -4.77
CA VAL A 11 10.73 -0.13 -4.24
C VAL A 11 9.23 -0.01 -4.00
N TRP A 12 8.40 -0.56 -4.90
CA TRP A 12 6.94 -0.58 -4.73
C TRP A 12 6.47 -1.47 -3.58
N ILE A 13 7.10 -2.62 -3.34
CA ILE A 13 6.81 -3.47 -2.18
C ILE A 13 7.22 -2.76 -0.88
N ALA A 14 8.39 -2.10 -0.86
CA ALA A 14 8.83 -1.31 0.28
C ALA A 14 7.88 -0.14 0.58
N LEU A 15 7.40 0.54 -0.46
CA LEU A 15 6.37 1.58 -0.36
C LEU A 15 5.03 1.02 0.15
N ALA A 16 4.65 -0.19 -0.25
CA ALA A 16 3.43 -0.84 0.23
C ALA A 16 3.46 -1.08 1.75
N LEU A 17 4.60 -1.53 2.27
CA LEU A 17 4.86 -1.71 3.70
C LEU A 17 4.88 -0.37 4.44
N PHE A 18 5.58 0.62 3.89
CA PHE A 18 5.64 1.96 4.49
C PHE A 18 4.27 2.63 4.55
N THR A 19 3.48 2.52 3.48
CA THR A 19 2.13 3.07 3.40
C THR A 19 1.17 2.36 4.36
N ALA A 20 1.28 1.04 4.52
CA ALA A 20 0.51 0.31 5.52
C ALA A 20 0.80 0.80 6.94
N TYR A 21 2.09 0.93 7.28
CA TYR A 21 2.51 1.47 8.57
C TYR A 21 1.94 2.87 8.80
N PHE A 22 2.11 3.77 7.84
CA PHE A 22 1.64 5.15 7.96
C PHE A 22 0.11 5.24 8.10
N CYS A 23 -0.65 4.46 7.31
CA CYS A 23 -2.11 4.47 7.41
C CYS A 23 -2.62 3.93 8.75
N ILE A 24 -1.96 2.93 9.32
CA ILE A 24 -2.38 2.34 10.60
C ILE A 24 -1.97 3.25 11.75
N PHE A 25 -0.68 3.56 11.86
CA PHE A 25 -0.12 4.22 13.05
C PHE A 25 -0.37 5.73 13.06
N GLU A 26 -0.26 6.39 11.91
CA GLU A 26 -0.31 7.85 11.84
C GLU A 26 -1.69 8.40 11.47
N LEU A 27 -2.54 7.59 10.82
CA LEU A 27 -3.88 8.02 10.39
C LEU A 27 -4.99 7.36 11.19
N ALA A 28 -5.00 6.03 11.31
CA ALA A 28 -6.13 5.32 11.90
C ALA A 28 -6.16 5.40 13.44
N ILE A 29 -5.04 5.10 14.11
CA ILE A 29 -4.94 5.15 15.58
C ILE A 29 -5.32 6.53 16.15
N PRO A 30 -4.75 7.66 15.68
CA PRO A 30 -5.09 8.97 16.25
C PRO A 30 -6.55 9.34 16.01
N LYS A 31 -7.13 8.95 14.86
CA LYS A 31 -8.57 9.17 14.56
C LYS A 31 -9.49 8.38 15.48
N ILE A 32 -9.10 7.19 15.93
CA ILE A 32 -9.90 6.39 16.86
C ILE A 32 -9.84 6.97 18.28
N GLY A 33 -8.75 7.65 18.64
CA GLY A 33 -8.53 8.23 19.97
C GLY A 33 -9.17 9.58 20.25
N THR A 34 -9.76 10.27 19.25
CA THR A 34 -10.27 11.64 19.43
C THR A 34 -11.58 11.72 20.22
N GLY A 35 -12.30 10.60 20.38
CA GLY A 35 -13.60 10.56 21.06
C GLY A 35 -14.77 11.10 20.21
N HIS A 36 -14.51 11.59 19.00
CA HIS A 36 -15.53 11.99 18.05
C HIS A 36 -15.99 10.77 17.24
N GLN A 37 -17.31 10.52 17.21
CA GLN A 37 -17.88 9.39 16.48
C GLN A 37 -17.57 9.45 14.97
N GLU A 38 -17.49 10.66 14.41
CA GLU A 38 -17.17 10.90 13.01
C GLU A 38 -15.75 10.43 12.66
N ASP A 39 -14.78 10.78 13.50
CA ASP A 39 -13.39 10.37 13.34
C ASP A 39 -13.19 8.88 13.60
N LEU A 40 -13.94 8.29 14.53
CA LEU A 40 -13.91 6.86 14.81
C LEU A 40 -14.38 6.06 13.60
N VAL A 41 -15.51 6.45 12.98
CA VAL A 41 -15.99 5.82 11.73
C VAL A 41 -14.95 5.99 10.63
N PHE A 42 -14.37 7.18 10.50
CA PHE A 42 -13.35 7.46 9.49
C PHE A 42 -12.07 6.61 9.72
N GLY A 43 -11.63 6.46 10.96
CA GLY A 43 -10.50 5.63 11.35
C GLY A 43 -10.71 4.15 11.03
N ILE A 44 -11.92 3.63 11.29
CA ILE A 44 -12.30 2.26 10.92
C ILE A 44 -12.27 2.07 9.40
N ILE A 45 -12.79 3.02 8.62
CA ILE A 45 -12.74 2.96 7.15
C ILE A 45 -11.29 2.94 6.65
N ILE A 46 -10.42 3.77 7.24
CA ILE A 46 -9.00 3.78 6.89
C ILE A 46 -8.37 2.41 7.17
N LEU A 47 -8.63 1.82 8.33
CA LEU A 47 -8.05 0.55 8.74
C LEU A 47 -8.60 -0.65 7.93
N ALA A 48 -9.92 -0.69 7.72
CA ALA A 48 -10.62 -1.85 7.16
C ALA A 48 -10.75 -1.83 5.63
N VAL A 49 -10.72 -0.66 5.00
CA VAL A 49 -10.95 -0.50 3.56
C VAL A 49 -9.77 0.17 2.88
N LEU A 50 -9.38 1.36 3.35
CA LEU A 50 -8.39 2.18 2.64
C LEU A 50 -6.99 1.56 2.68
N THR A 51 -6.55 1.14 3.86
CA THR A 51 -5.24 0.51 4.11
C THR A 51 -5.07 -0.78 3.31
N PRO A 52 -6.00 -1.76 3.37
CA PRO A 52 -5.84 -2.98 2.58
C PRO A 52 -5.91 -2.70 1.09
N ILE A 53 -6.80 -1.83 0.60
CA ILE A 53 -6.85 -1.50 -0.84
C ILE A 53 -5.53 -0.90 -1.32
N ILE A 54 -4.99 0.09 -0.61
CA ILE A 54 -3.77 0.79 -1.03
C ILE A 54 -2.55 -0.11 -0.86
N SER A 55 -2.38 -0.71 0.32
CA SER A 55 -1.20 -1.53 0.61
C SER A 55 -1.17 -2.80 -0.23
N VAL A 56 -2.30 -3.53 -0.35
CA VAL A 56 -2.36 -4.74 -1.17
C VAL A 56 -2.22 -4.40 -2.64
N GLY A 57 -2.81 -3.30 -3.11
CA GLY A 57 -2.62 -2.82 -4.48
C GLY A 57 -1.16 -2.51 -4.81
N LEU A 58 -0.46 -1.78 -3.94
CA LEU A 58 0.97 -1.47 -4.08
C LEU A 58 1.85 -2.73 -3.98
N ALA A 59 1.51 -3.64 -3.07
CA ALA A 59 2.25 -4.89 -2.89
C ALA A 59 2.09 -5.80 -4.10
N LEU A 60 0.86 -5.98 -4.63
CA LEU A 60 0.59 -6.71 -5.86
C LEU A 60 1.32 -6.07 -7.05
N PHE A 61 1.24 -4.74 -7.18
CA PHE A 61 1.92 -4.01 -8.25
C PHE A 61 3.44 -4.24 -8.20
N GLY A 62 4.04 -4.08 -7.03
CA GLY A 62 5.47 -4.32 -6.83
C GLY A 62 5.87 -5.77 -7.04
N TYR A 63 5.02 -6.72 -6.63
CA TYR A 63 5.22 -8.15 -6.86
C TYR A 63 5.18 -8.50 -8.35
N PHE A 64 4.18 -8.02 -9.10
CA PHE A 64 4.07 -8.24 -10.55
C PHE A 64 5.19 -7.53 -11.33
N ALA A 65 5.63 -6.35 -10.87
CA ALA A 65 6.79 -5.66 -11.43
C ALA A 65 8.10 -6.43 -11.17
N TRP A 66 8.20 -7.13 -10.04
CA TRP A 66 9.35 -7.97 -9.70
C TRP A 66 9.37 -9.30 -10.45
N THR A 67 8.23 -10.00 -10.54
CA THR A 67 8.09 -11.26 -11.28
C THR A 67 8.20 -11.07 -12.79
N GLY A 68 8.10 -9.83 -13.27
CA GLY A 68 8.33 -9.50 -14.66
C GLY A 68 7.12 -9.78 -15.54
N GLU A 69 5.91 -9.95 -14.99
CA GLU A 69 4.70 -10.12 -15.82
C GLU A 69 4.35 -8.86 -16.63
N TYR A 70 4.85 -7.69 -16.21
CA TYR A 70 4.83 -6.47 -17.04
C TYR A 70 5.84 -6.50 -18.20
N HIS A 71 6.68 -7.54 -18.32
CA HIS A 71 7.40 -7.85 -19.56
C HIS A 71 6.45 -8.46 -20.56
N THR A 72 5.54 -7.64 -21.07
CA THR A 72 5.01 -7.88 -22.41
C THR A 72 6.14 -7.55 -23.39
N GLU A 73 7.04 -8.50 -23.65
CA GLU A 73 7.59 -8.57 -25.01
C GLU A 73 6.44 -9.01 -25.91
N LYS A 74 5.66 -8.02 -26.36
CA LYS A 74 5.02 -8.09 -27.66
C LYS A 74 6.15 -7.86 -28.68
N MET A 75 6.85 -8.93 -29.05
CA MET A 75 7.49 -9.08 -30.35
C MET A 75 7.33 -10.53 -30.80
#